data_AF-B7UGX3-F1
#
_entry.id   AF-B7UGX3-F1
#
_cell.length_a   1.000
_cell.length_b   1.000
_cell.length_c   1.000
_cell.angle_alpha   90.00
_cell.angle_beta   90.00
_cell.angle_gamma   90.00
#
_symmetry.space_group_name_H-M   'P 1'
#
loop_
_entity.id
_entity.type
_entity.pdbx_description
1 polymer ?
#
loop_
_entity_poly.entity_id
_entity_poly.type
_entity_poly.pdbx_seq_one_letter_code
_entity_poly.pdbx_strand_id
1 'polypeptide(L)'
;MDYFTLFGLPARYQLDTQALSLRFQDLQRQYHPDKFASGSQAEQLAAVQQSATINQAWQTLRHPLMRAEYLLSLHGFDLASEQHTVRDTAFLMEQLELREELDEIEQAKDEARLESFIKRVKKMFDTRHQLMVEQLDNETWDAAADTVRKLRFLDKLRSSAEQLEEKLLDF
;
A
#
# COMPACT_ATOMS: atom_id res chain seq x y z
N MET A 1 -12.44 -13.29 10.96
CA MET A 1 -13.19 -12.15 10.39
C MET A 1 -12.19 -11.33 9.60
N ASP A 2 -12.49 -11.00 8.35
CA ASP A 2 -11.63 -10.14 7.53
C ASP A 2 -11.77 -8.66 7.93
N TYR A 3 -10.85 -7.83 7.46
CA TYR A 3 -10.79 -6.40 7.81
C TYR A 3 -11.98 -5.62 7.25
N PHE A 4 -12.51 -5.95 6.07
CA PHE A 4 -13.68 -5.24 5.52
C PHE A 4 -14.90 -5.50 6.41
N THR A 5 -15.13 -6.76 6.79
CA THR A 5 -16.19 -7.13 7.73
C THR A 5 -16.00 -6.47 9.10
N LEU A 6 -14.76 -6.36 9.61
CA LEU A 6 -14.47 -5.67 10.88
C LEU A 6 -14.93 -4.21 10.86
N PHE A 7 -14.76 -3.50 9.74
CA PHE A 7 -15.23 -2.13 9.57
C PHE A 7 -16.69 -2.03 9.08
N GLY A 8 -17.36 -3.15 8.82
CA GLY A 8 -18.71 -3.18 8.25
C GLY A 8 -18.77 -2.59 6.83
N LEU A 9 -17.72 -2.82 6.04
CA LEU A 9 -17.56 -2.34 4.67
C LEU A 9 -17.59 -3.52 3.68
N PRO A 10 -18.02 -3.32 2.42
CA PRO A 10 -17.95 -4.36 1.41
C PRO A 10 -16.49 -4.72 1.09
N ALA A 11 -16.21 -6.01 0.89
CA ALA A 11 -14.90 -6.52 0.50
C ALA A 11 -14.60 -6.22 -0.99
N ARG A 12 -14.33 -4.95 -1.29
CA ARG A 12 -13.98 -4.45 -2.62
C ARG A 12 -12.79 -3.50 -2.55
N TYR A 13 -12.08 -3.33 -3.66
CA TYR A 13 -10.97 -2.40 -3.72
C TYR A 13 -11.44 -0.94 -3.53
N GLN A 14 -12.49 -0.56 -4.25
CA GLN A 14 -13.10 0.76 -4.10
C GLN A 14 -13.76 0.85 -2.71
N LEU A 15 -13.23 1.74 -1.89
CA LEU A 15 -13.60 1.91 -0.50
C LEU A 15 -13.87 3.39 -0.22
N ASP A 16 -14.94 3.68 0.49
CA ASP A 16 -15.16 5.01 1.07
C ASP A 16 -14.21 5.22 2.25
N THR A 17 -13.19 6.05 2.03
CA THR A 17 -12.15 6.36 3.02
C THR A 17 -12.68 7.23 4.17
N GLN A 18 -13.76 7.99 3.96
CA GLN A 18 -14.42 8.74 5.02
C GLN A 18 -15.19 7.77 5.91
N ALA A 19 -15.96 6.85 5.33
CA ALA A 19 -16.65 5.81 6.08
C ALA A 19 -15.67 4.92 6.87
N LEU A 20 -14.54 4.52 6.27
CA LEU A 20 -13.47 3.79 6.96
C LEU A 20 -12.97 4.58 8.19
N SER A 21 -12.72 5.88 8.03
CA SER A 21 -12.20 6.73 9.11
C SER A 21 -13.21 6.89 10.26
N LEU A 22 -14.50 7.03 9.95
CA LEU A 22 -15.57 7.08 10.95
C LEU A 22 -15.67 5.75 11.71
N ARG A 23 -15.69 4.63 11.00
CA ARG A 23 -15.75 3.28 11.60
C ARG A 23 -14.54 2.99 12.47
N PHE A 24 -13.35 3.46 12.08
CA PHE A 24 -12.15 3.38 12.92
C PHE A 24 -12.31 4.13 14.24
N GLN A 25 -12.80 5.36 14.22
CA GLN A 25 -13.04 6.11 15.46
C GLN A 25 -14.07 5.42 16.35
N ASP A 26 -15.15 4.88 15.78
CA ASP A 26 -16.18 4.17 16.54
C ASP A 26 -15.65 2.88 17.17
N LEU A 27 -14.86 2.09 16.44
CA LEU A 27 -14.24 0.87 16.94
C LEU A 27 -13.19 1.18 18.01
N GLN A 28 -12.32 2.17 17.78
CA GLN A 28 -11.36 2.61 18.79
C GLN A 28 -12.05 3.06 20.07
N ARG A 29 -13.12 3.86 19.97
CA ARG A 29 -13.91 4.24 21.16
C ARG A 29 -14.50 3.04 21.87
N GLN A 30 -14.95 2.00 21.17
CA GLN A 30 -15.57 0.83 21.79
C GLN A 30 -14.54 -0.09 22.46
N TYR A 31 -13.40 -0.30 21.82
CA TYR A 31 -12.40 -1.30 22.21
C TYR A 31 -11.10 -0.70 22.76
N HIS A 32 -11.08 0.59 23.10
CA HIS A 32 -9.89 1.23 23.65
C HIS A 32 -9.43 0.53 24.95
N PRO A 33 -8.13 0.22 25.12
CA PRO A 33 -7.62 -0.43 26.32
C PRO A 33 -8.00 0.27 27.62
N ASP A 34 -8.08 1.60 27.62
CA ASP A 34 -8.47 2.39 28.80
C ASP A 34 -9.84 2.02 29.37
N LYS A 35 -10.77 1.55 28.53
CA LYS A 35 -12.10 1.10 29.01
C LYS A 35 -12.04 -0.17 29.83
N PHE A 36 -10.98 -0.95 29.67
CA PHE A 36 -10.78 -2.24 30.32
C PHE A 36 -9.67 -2.18 31.38
N ALA A 37 -9.14 -0.99 31.69
CA ALA A 37 -8.04 -0.81 32.64
C ALA A 37 -8.36 -1.29 34.07
N SER A 38 -9.64 -1.26 34.47
CA SER A 38 -10.11 -1.80 35.75
C SER A 38 -10.61 -3.25 35.68
N GLY A 39 -10.54 -3.88 34.50
CA GLY A 39 -10.92 -5.27 34.29
C GLY A 39 -9.84 -6.25 34.73
N SER A 40 -10.14 -7.54 34.61
CA SER A 40 -9.17 -8.62 34.79
C SER A 40 -8.00 -8.51 33.80
N GLN A 41 -6.86 -9.13 34.14
CA GLN A 41 -5.70 -9.17 33.24
C GLN A 41 -6.05 -9.77 31.86
N ALA A 42 -6.95 -10.76 31.83
CA ALA A 42 -7.42 -11.36 30.58
C ALA A 42 -8.22 -10.38 29.72
N GLU A 43 -9.11 -9.59 30.34
CA GLU A 43 -9.88 -8.55 29.64
C GLU A 43 -8.98 -7.42 29.13
N GLN A 44 -7.99 -6.99 29.93
CA GLN A 44 -7.01 -6.00 29.51
C GLN A 44 -6.21 -6.47 28.29
N LEU A 45 -5.70 -7.72 28.34
CA LEU A 45 -4.94 -8.30 27.24
C LEU A 45 -5.80 -8.44 25.97
N ALA A 46 -7.04 -8.89 26.11
CA ALA A 46 -7.98 -9.00 24.99
C ALA A 46 -8.27 -7.64 24.35
N ALA A 47 -8.47 -6.58 25.16
CA ALA A 47 -8.67 -5.23 24.66
C ALA A 47 -7.45 -4.70 23.89
N VAL A 48 -6.23 -4.95 24.39
CA VAL A 48 -4.98 -4.58 23.70
C VAL A 48 -4.87 -5.29 22.34
N GLN A 49 -5.11 -6.61 22.30
CA GLN A 49 -5.07 -7.38 21.06
C GLN A 49 -6.12 -6.92 20.05
N GLN A 50 -7.33 -6.61 20.52
CA GLN A 50 -8.40 -6.10 19.67
C GLN A 50 -8.06 -4.72 19.10
N SER A 51 -7.54 -3.81 19.93
CA SER A 51 -7.11 -2.48 19.47
C SER A 51 -5.97 -2.58 18.44
N ALA A 52 -4.99 -3.46 18.65
CA ALA A 52 -3.93 -3.73 17.68
C ALA A 52 -4.49 -4.25 16.34
N THR A 53 -5.47 -5.16 16.39
CA THR A 53 -6.14 -5.69 15.19
C THR A 53 -6.88 -4.58 14.44
N ILE A 54 -7.60 -3.70 15.14
CA ILE A 54 -8.30 -2.55 14.54
C ILE A 54 -7.30 -1.60 13.87
N ASN A 55 -6.17 -1.30 14.52
CA ASN A 55 -5.12 -0.44 13.96
C ASN A 55 -4.49 -1.04 12.71
N GLN A 56 -4.13 -2.32 12.75
CA GLN A 56 -3.57 -3.02 11.60
C GLN A 56 -4.57 -3.02 10.43
N ALA A 57 -5.82 -3.36 10.70
CA ALA A 57 -6.87 -3.38 9.70
C ALA A 57 -7.10 -2.00 9.07
N TRP A 58 -7.09 -0.93 9.88
CA TRP A 58 -7.20 0.44 9.38
C TRP A 58 -6.02 0.84 8.51
N GLN A 59 -4.78 0.55 8.93
CA GLN A 59 -3.58 0.85 8.15
C GLN A 59 -3.60 0.13 6.80
N THR A 60 -3.90 -1.17 6.82
CA THR A 60 -4.02 -2.00 5.62
C THR A 60 -5.09 -1.48 4.66
N LEU A 61 -6.30 -1.15 5.15
CA LEU A 61 -7.38 -0.68 4.30
C LEU A 61 -7.23 0.77 3.83
N ARG A 62 -6.55 1.64 4.60
CA ARG A 62 -6.36 3.05 4.20
C ARG A 62 -5.34 3.20 3.07
N HIS A 63 -4.29 2.37 3.06
CA HIS A 63 -3.24 2.45 2.04
C HIS A 63 -3.65 1.71 0.76
N PRO A 64 -3.72 2.36 -0.42
CA PRO A 64 -4.21 1.76 -1.66
C PRO A 64 -3.53 0.42 -2.00
N LEU A 65 -2.19 0.38 -1.96
CA LEU A 65 -1.45 -0.83 -2.32
C LEU A 65 -1.65 -1.97 -1.29
N MET A 66 -1.64 -1.66 0.00
CA MET A 66 -1.88 -2.67 1.05
C MET A 66 -3.31 -3.20 1.01
N ARG A 67 -4.28 -2.35 0.64
CA ARG A 67 -5.67 -2.77 0.43
C ARG A 67 -5.77 -3.76 -0.72
N ALA A 68 -5.09 -3.49 -1.84
CA ALA A 68 -5.06 -4.41 -2.97
C ALA A 68 -4.41 -5.74 -2.60
N GLU A 69 -3.26 -5.72 -1.92
CA GLU A 69 -2.58 -6.92 -1.41
C GLU A 69 -3.48 -7.73 -0.46
N TYR A 70 -4.17 -7.05 0.45
CA TYR A 70 -5.07 -7.70 1.38
C TYR A 70 -6.26 -8.34 0.66
N LEU A 71 -6.89 -7.62 -0.27
CA LEU A 71 -7.99 -8.15 -1.08
C LEU A 71 -7.55 -9.39 -1.88
N LEU A 72 -6.35 -9.37 -2.45
CA LEU A 72 -5.76 -10.52 -3.14
C LEU A 72 -5.49 -11.69 -2.19
N SER A 73 -5.03 -11.43 -0.96
CA SER A 73 -4.82 -12.47 0.04
C SER A 73 -6.10 -13.23 0.43
N LEU A 74 -7.25 -12.53 0.44
CA LEU A 74 -8.56 -13.15 0.65
C LEU A 74 -8.96 -14.12 -0.48
N HIS A 75 -8.33 -13.97 -1.65
CA HIS A 75 -8.52 -14.81 -2.84
C HIS A 75 -7.35 -15.80 -3.05
N GLY A 76 -6.50 -15.99 -2.05
CA GLY A 76 -5.41 -16.98 -2.08
C GLY A 76 -4.09 -16.50 -2.70
N PHE A 77 -3.96 -15.20 -2.97
CA PHE A 77 -2.72 -14.61 -3.48
C PHE A 77 -1.98 -13.88 -2.34
N ASP A 78 -0.99 -14.52 -1.74
CA ASP A 78 -0.12 -13.87 -0.75
C ASP A 78 1.08 -13.19 -1.44
N LEU A 79 1.03 -11.87 -1.51
CA LEU A 79 2.10 -11.04 -2.08
C LEU A 79 3.17 -10.63 -1.06
N ALA A 80 2.94 -10.86 0.25
CA ALA A 80 3.96 -10.56 1.25
C ALA A 80 5.16 -11.51 1.13
N SER A 81 4.92 -12.74 0.65
CA SER A 81 5.99 -13.70 0.41
C SER A 81 6.84 -13.30 -0.81
N GLU A 82 8.16 -13.18 -0.61
CA GLU A 82 9.14 -12.94 -1.69
C GLU A 82 9.17 -14.07 -2.74
N GLN A 83 8.49 -15.19 -2.48
CA GLN A 83 8.46 -16.38 -3.34
C GLN A 83 7.84 -16.10 -4.72
N HIS A 84 7.06 -15.03 -4.85
CA HIS A 84 6.48 -14.62 -6.13
C HIS A 84 7.24 -13.44 -6.72
N THR A 85 8.43 -13.71 -7.27
CA THR A 85 9.20 -12.75 -8.06
C THR A 85 8.46 -12.39 -9.35
N VAL A 86 8.55 -11.13 -9.77
CA VAL A 86 8.11 -10.70 -11.11
C VAL A 86 8.97 -11.43 -12.15
N ARG A 87 8.34 -12.14 -13.09
CA ARG A 87 9.03 -12.91 -14.14
C ARG A 87 9.12 -12.17 -15.48
N ASP A 88 8.50 -10.99 -15.56
CA ASP A 88 8.48 -10.15 -16.74
C ASP A 88 9.84 -9.48 -16.93
N THR A 89 10.65 -10.03 -17.84
CA THR A 89 12.02 -9.57 -18.10
C THR A 89 12.06 -8.16 -18.67
N ALA A 90 11.10 -7.79 -19.52
CA ALA A 90 11.02 -6.46 -20.09
C ALA A 90 10.76 -5.42 -19.00
N PHE A 91 9.83 -5.73 -18.08
CA PHE A 91 9.60 -4.89 -16.91
C PHE A 91 10.83 -4.77 -16.01
N LEU A 92 11.52 -5.88 -15.73
CA LEU A 92 12.72 -5.85 -14.88
C LEU A 92 13.85 -5.01 -15.49
N MET A 93 14.03 -5.05 -16.81
CA MET A 93 14.99 -4.19 -17.52
C MET A 93 14.58 -2.72 -17.43
N GLU A 94 13.31 -2.38 -17.67
CA GLU A 94 12.80 -1.01 -17.49
C GLU A 94 13.03 -0.51 -16.06
N GLN A 95 12.84 -1.36 -15.04
CA GLN A 95 13.11 -0.99 -13.65
C GLN A 95 14.60 -0.76 -13.36
N LEU A 96 15.50 -1.45 -14.04
CA LEU A 96 16.94 -1.23 -13.93
C LEU A 96 17.32 0.11 -14.56
N GLU A 97 16.89 0.36 -15.80
CA GLU A 97 17.17 1.61 -16.54
C GLU A 97 16.66 2.84 -15.76
N LEU A 98 15.47 2.76 -15.17
CA LEU A 98 14.93 3.85 -14.34
C LEU A 98 15.75 4.12 -13.08
N ARG A 99 16.36 3.08 -12.49
CA ARG A 99 17.23 3.25 -11.32
C ARG A 99 18.57 3.87 -11.70
N GLU A 100 19.17 3.40 -12.79
CA GLU A 100 20.40 3.97 -13.33
C GLU A 100 20.21 5.45 -13.69
N GLU A 101 19.08 5.80 -14.31
CA GLU A 101 18.74 7.19 -14.59
C GLU A 101 18.59 8.04 -13.32
N LEU A 102 17.97 7.50 -12.25
CA LEU A 102 17.86 8.22 -10.98
C LEU A 102 19.24 8.44 -10.33
N ASP A 103 20.12 7.45 -10.39
CA ASP A 103 21.49 7.53 -9.89
C ASP A 103 22.32 8.59 -10.65
N GLU A 104 22.16 8.67 -11.98
CA GLU A 104 22.78 9.72 -12.79
C GLU A 104 22.28 11.13 -12.41
N ILE A 105 20.97 11.27 -12.17
CA ILE A 105 20.36 12.53 -11.73
C ILE A 105 20.94 12.95 -10.37
N GLU A 106 21.06 12.02 -9.42
CA GLU A 106 21.66 12.28 -8.10
C GLU A 106 23.12 12.75 -8.23
N GLN A 107 23.92 12.07 -9.06
CA GLN A 107 25.33 12.44 -9.27
C GLN A 107 25.49 13.82 -9.92
N ALA A 108 24.63 14.13 -10.89
CA ALA A 108 24.65 15.41 -11.58
C ALA A 108 24.03 16.56 -10.76
N LYS A 109 23.29 16.24 -9.69
CA LYS A 109 22.43 17.19 -8.95
C LYS A 109 21.48 17.96 -9.88
N ASP A 110 20.92 17.26 -10.87
CA ASP A 110 20.09 17.86 -11.90
C ASP A 110 18.61 17.92 -11.47
N GLU A 111 18.24 18.99 -10.77
CA GLU A 111 16.88 19.21 -10.24
C GLU A 111 15.81 19.21 -11.35
N ALA A 112 16.12 19.77 -12.53
CA ALA A 112 15.16 19.85 -13.63
C ALA A 112 14.89 18.46 -14.25
N ARG A 113 15.94 17.63 -14.37
CA ARG A 113 15.79 16.24 -14.79
C ARG A 113 15.08 15.41 -13.71
N LEU A 114 15.33 15.68 -12.42
CA LEU A 114 14.61 15.03 -11.31
C LEU A 114 13.11 15.32 -11.33
N GLU A 115 12.70 16.59 -11.47
CA GLU A 115 11.28 16.96 -11.54
C GLU A 115 10.57 16.25 -12.70
N SER A 116 11.23 16.18 -13.86
CA SER A 116 10.74 15.48 -15.05
C SER A 116 10.64 13.96 -14.81
N PHE A 117 11.63 13.39 -14.12
CA PHE A 117 11.66 11.99 -13.73
C PHE A 117 10.49 11.63 -12.79
N ILE A 118 10.27 12.42 -11.74
CA ILE A 118 9.18 12.23 -10.78
C ILE A 118 7.82 12.27 -11.48
N LYS A 119 7.59 13.26 -12.37
CA LYS A 119 6.35 13.34 -13.17
C LYS A 119 6.14 12.10 -14.03
N ARG A 120 7.21 11.58 -14.66
CA ARG A 120 7.14 10.36 -15.48
C ARG A 120 6.83 9.13 -14.64
N VAL A 121 7.53 8.90 -13.53
CA VAL A 121 7.27 7.78 -12.61
C VAL A 121 5.86 7.84 -12.04
N LYS A 122 5.39 9.03 -11.65
CA LYS A 122 4.01 9.24 -11.21
C LYS A 122 3.00 8.80 -12.28
N LYS A 123 3.19 9.18 -13.54
CA LYS A 123 2.32 8.77 -14.64
C LYS A 123 2.34 7.24 -14.84
N MET A 124 3.50 6.61 -14.76
CA MET A 124 3.63 5.15 -14.84
C MET A 124 2.87 4.46 -13.71
N PHE A 125 3.00 4.97 -12.49
CA PHE A 125 2.28 4.49 -11.32
C PHE A 125 0.77 4.63 -11.50
N ASP A 126 0.29 5.82 -11.89
CA ASP A 126 -1.15 6.11 -12.02
C ASP A 126 -1.81 5.23 -13.10
N THR A 127 -1.17 5.07 -14.27
CA THR A 127 -1.66 4.17 -15.34
C THR A 127 -1.75 2.71 -14.85
N ARG A 128 -0.71 2.24 -14.17
CA ARG A 128 -0.67 0.85 -13.69
C ARG A 128 -1.63 0.62 -12.53
N HIS A 129 -1.84 1.63 -11.69
CA HIS A 129 -2.84 1.62 -10.64
C HIS A 129 -4.24 1.50 -11.24
N GLN A 130 -4.58 2.28 -12.29
CA GLN A 130 -5.88 2.15 -12.97
C GLN A 130 -6.11 0.73 -13.51
N LEU A 131 -5.10 0.15 -14.17
CA LEU A 131 -5.15 -1.24 -14.63
C LEU A 131 -5.42 -2.23 -13.48
N MET A 132 -4.74 -2.06 -12.34
CA MET A 132 -4.97 -2.89 -11.16
C MET A 132 -6.42 -2.79 -10.67
N VAL A 133 -6.99 -1.57 -10.62
CA VAL A 133 -8.39 -1.38 -10.19
C VAL A 133 -9.34 -2.14 -11.11
N GLU A 134 -9.20 -1.98 -12.43
CA GLU A 134 -10.02 -2.70 -13.41
C GLU A 134 -9.88 -4.22 -13.27
N GLN A 135 -8.66 -4.70 -13.03
CA GLN A 135 -8.42 -6.13 -12.86
C GLN A 135 -9.05 -6.70 -11.58
N LEU A 136 -9.00 -5.96 -10.48
CA LEU A 136 -9.63 -6.33 -9.20
C LEU A 136 -11.16 -6.29 -9.31
N ASP A 137 -11.73 -5.27 -9.95
CA ASP A 137 -13.17 -5.14 -10.15
C ASP A 137 -13.75 -6.22 -11.08
N ASN A 138 -12.95 -6.72 -12.02
CA ASN A 138 -13.30 -7.83 -12.90
C ASN A 138 -12.87 -9.21 -12.36
N GLU A 139 -12.41 -9.29 -11.11
CA GLU A 139 -12.00 -10.54 -10.44
C GLU A 139 -10.90 -11.34 -11.19
N THR A 140 -10.05 -10.64 -11.94
CA THR A 140 -8.92 -11.24 -12.67
C THR A 140 -7.68 -11.34 -11.77
N TRP A 141 -7.77 -12.19 -10.75
CA TRP A 141 -6.84 -12.21 -9.61
C TRP A 141 -5.37 -12.43 -9.96
N ASP A 142 -5.05 -13.36 -10.87
CA ASP A 142 -3.67 -13.58 -11.31
C ASP A 142 -3.04 -12.33 -11.96
N ALA A 143 -3.81 -11.66 -12.83
CA ALA A 143 -3.39 -10.44 -13.51
C ALA A 143 -3.25 -9.27 -12.52
N ALA A 144 -4.23 -9.12 -11.62
CA ALA A 144 -4.16 -8.13 -10.55
C ALA A 144 -2.94 -8.36 -9.64
N ALA A 145 -2.63 -9.61 -9.29
CA ALA A 145 -1.47 -9.93 -8.46
C ALA A 145 -0.15 -9.58 -9.16
N ASP A 146 0.01 -9.84 -10.46
CA ASP A 146 1.19 -9.38 -11.22
C ASP A 146 1.29 -7.85 -11.24
N THR A 147 0.18 -7.16 -11.49
CA THR A 147 0.13 -5.69 -11.50
C THR A 147 0.49 -5.09 -10.14
N VAL A 148 -0.01 -5.64 -9.03
CA VAL A 148 0.34 -5.19 -7.66
C VAL A 148 1.82 -5.38 -7.39
N ARG A 149 2.42 -6.51 -7.78
CA ARG A 149 3.88 -6.72 -7.64
C ARG A 149 4.65 -5.62 -8.38
N LYS A 150 4.29 -5.35 -9.63
CA LYS A 150 4.91 -4.29 -10.44
C LYS A 150 4.71 -2.90 -9.83
N LEU A 151 3.54 -2.62 -9.24
CA LEU A 151 3.29 -1.37 -8.52
C LEU A 151 4.22 -1.18 -7.32
N ARG A 152 4.59 -2.24 -6.58
CA ARG A 152 5.56 -2.13 -5.47
C ARG A 152 6.93 -1.63 -5.91
N PHE A 153 7.39 -2.03 -7.09
CA PHE A 153 8.65 -1.54 -7.65
C PHE A 153 8.56 -0.04 -7.99
N LEU A 154 7.47 0.37 -8.63
CA LEU A 154 7.23 1.79 -8.95
C LEU A 154 7.04 2.64 -7.70
N ASP A 155 6.38 2.11 -6.67
CA ASP A 155 6.18 2.79 -5.38
C ASP A 155 7.52 3.04 -4.66
N LYS A 156 8.39 2.02 -4.65
CA LYS A 156 9.75 2.14 -4.12
C LYS A 156 10.58 3.14 -4.93
N LEU A 157 10.49 3.10 -6.26
CA LEU A 157 11.21 4.04 -7.13
C LEU A 157 10.74 5.49 -6.91
N ARG A 158 9.42 5.72 -6.83
CA ARG A 158 8.83 7.02 -6.52
C ARG A 158 9.35 7.53 -5.18
N SER A 159 9.31 6.69 -4.14
CA SER A 159 9.80 7.05 -2.81
C SER A 159 11.29 7.42 -2.82
N SER A 160 12.12 6.71 -3.58
CA SER A 160 13.54 7.05 -3.74
C SER A 160 13.74 8.40 -4.45
N ALA A 161 12.93 8.71 -5.46
CA ALA A 161 13.00 9.98 -6.18
C ALA A 161 12.53 11.16 -5.30
N GLU A 162 11.46 10.99 -4.54
CA GLU A 162 10.96 11.98 -3.56
C GLU A 162 12.00 12.24 -2.46
N GLN A 163 12.67 11.20 -1.96
CA GLN A 163 13.77 11.36 -0.99
C GLN A 163 14.97 12.09 -1.57
N LEU A 164 15.27 11.89 -2.86
CA LEU A 164 16.34 12.63 -3.53
C LEU A 164 15.95 14.10 -3.72
N GLU A 165 14.70 14.39 -4.05
CA GLU A 165 14.18 15.76 -4.17
C GLU A 165 14.30 16.51 -2.85
N GLU A 166 13.86 15.90 -1.73
CA GLU A 166 14.01 16.48 -0.38
C GLU A 166 15.48 16.79 -0.06
N LYS A 167 16.39 15.85 -0.35
CA LYS A 167 17.83 16.09 -0.16
C LYS A 167 18.35 17.26 -0.99
N LEU A 168 17.98 17.37 -2.27
CA LEU A 168 18.49 18.44 -3.14
C LEU A 168 17.93 19.82 -2.76
N LEU A 169 16.70 19.89 -2.25
CA LEU A 169 16.09 21.14 -1.79
C LEU A 169 16.63 21.66 -0.45
N ASP A 170 17.16 20.77 0.39
CA ASP A 170 17.75 21.11 1.69
C ASP A 170 19.22 21.61 1.60
N PHE A 171 19.82 21.66 0.40
CA PHE A 171 21.18 22.17 0.14
C PHE A 171 21.21 23.56 -0.51
#